data_AF-A0A9X7XSI2-F1
#
_entry.id   AF-A0A9X7XSI2-F1
#
_cell.length_a   1.000
_cell.length_b   1.000
_cell.length_c   1.000
_cell.angle_alpha   90.00
_cell.angle_beta   90.00
_cell.angle_gamma   90.00
#
_symmetry.space_group_name_H-M   'P 1'
#
loop_
_entity.id
_entity.type
_entity.pdbx_description
1 polymer ?
#
loop_
_entity_poly.entity_id
_entity_poly.type
_entity_poly.pdbx_seq_one_letter_code
_entity_poly.pdbx_strand_id
1 'polypeptide(L)'
;MRSIFLHIILACLLLTAGCVNDNSFAGNNEQNLKIGVIGQPPVVNENIDFIETTLESLINASDTEFHALFIMPECLEEASKPQFARLYKSLKYPVFFIGSTKSYYPFIEESLTYSTAPSTSSGMFATGFINEDGQYKIFEYGLENDEKTEKNLKLMYTNIFKTISNEFISKKTN
;
A
#
# COMPACT_ATOMS: atom_id res chain seq x y z
N MET A 1 -0.82 -61.50 -19.37
CA MET A 1 -0.37 -60.08 -19.36
C MET A 1 -1.48 -59.13 -19.85
N ARG A 2 -2.68 -59.17 -19.25
CA ARG A 2 -3.80 -58.22 -19.54
C ARG A 2 -4.50 -57.70 -18.28
N SER A 3 -4.11 -58.15 -17.08
CA SER A 3 -4.71 -57.74 -15.80
C SER A 3 -3.93 -56.63 -15.08
N ILE A 4 -2.63 -56.49 -15.36
CA ILE A 4 -1.76 -55.49 -14.70
C ILE A 4 -1.93 -54.08 -15.30
N PHE A 5 -2.22 -53.97 -16.60
CA PHE A 5 -2.47 -52.69 -17.26
C PHE A 5 -3.76 -51.99 -16.79
N LEU A 6 -4.74 -52.75 -16.26
CA LEU A 6 -6.00 -52.18 -15.79
C LEU A 6 -5.86 -51.45 -14.44
N HIS A 7 -4.89 -51.88 -13.61
CA HIS A 7 -4.66 -51.30 -12.29
C HIS A 7 -3.85 -50.00 -12.35
N ILE A 8 -3.02 -49.82 -13.39
CA ILE A 8 -2.23 -48.58 -13.58
C ILE A 8 -3.12 -47.43 -14.08
N ILE A 9 -4.18 -47.72 -14.84
CA ILE A 9 -5.12 -46.69 -15.32
C ILE A 9 -6.07 -46.23 -14.20
N LEU A 10 -6.36 -47.08 -13.21
CA LEU A 10 -7.21 -46.72 -12.05
C LEU A 10 -6.47 -45.87 -11.00
N ALA A 11 -5.13 -45.91 -10.98
CA ALA A 11 -4.31 -45.11 -10.06
C ALA A 11 -4.08 -43.66 -10.52
N CYS A 12 -4.27 -43.35 -11.82
CA CYS A 12 -4.08 -42.00 -12.35
C CYS A 12 -5.29 -41.06 -12.20
N LEU A 13 -6.46 -41.56 -11.78
CA LEU A 13 -7.68 -40.74 -11.70
C LEU A 13 -7.90 -40.01 -10.36
N LEU A 14 -6.96 -40.09 -9.41
CA LEU A 14 -7.10 -39.48 -8.08
C LEU A 14 -6.30 -38.17 -7.89
N LEU A 15 -5.72 -37.59 -8.95
CA LEU A 15 -4.89 -36.38 -8.86
C LEU A 15 -5.53 -35.11 -9.45
N THR A 16 -6.85 -35.03 -9.51
CA THR A 16 -7.54 -33.76 -9.77
C THR A 16 -8.39 -33.34 -8.58
N ALA A 17 -7.74 -33.13 -7.43
CA ALA A 17 -8.23 -32.14 -6.48
C ALA A 17 -7.85 -30.77 -7.06
N GLY A 18 -8.69 -30.24 -7.95
CA GLY A 18 -8.62 -28.83 -8.32
C GLY A 18 -9.00 -28.01 -7.10
N CYS A 19 -8.03 -27.33 -6.49
CA CYS A 19 -8.33 -26.21 -5.61
C CYS A 19 -9.01 -25.15 -6.46
N VAL A 20 -10.34 -25.12 -6.43
CA VAL A 20 -11.07 -23.90 -6.65
C VAL A 20 -10.65 -22.99 -5.51
N ASN A 21 -9.83 -21.98 -5.80
CA ASN A 21 -9.64 -20.85 -4.90
C ASN A 21 -10.91 -19.99 -4.97
N ASP A 22 -12.03 -20.55 -4.53
CA ASP A 22 -13.12 -19.72 -4.05
C ASP A 22 -12.68 -19.23 -2.68
N ASN A 23 -11.90 -18.16 -2.68
CA ASN A 23 -11.82 -17.26 -1.52
C ASN A 23 -13.19 -16.54 -1.39
N SER A 24 -14.25 -17.32 -1.20
CA SER A 24 -15.46 -16.84 -0.54
C SER A 24 -15.19 -16.92 0.95
N PHE A 25 -14.37 -16.00 1.43
CA PHE A 25 -14.11 -15.79 2.85
C PHE A 25 -15.36 -15.14 3.46
N ALA A 26 -16.41 -15.92 3.63
CA ALA A 26 -17.56 -15.55 4.44
C ALA A 26 -17.21 -15.80 5.91
N GLY A 27 -16.77 -14.73 6.59
CA GLY A 27 -16.65 -14.68 8.04
C GLY A 27 -15.38 -13.99 8.51
N ASN A 28 -15.51 -12.72 8.88
CA ASN A 28 -15.03 -12.12 10.14
C ASN A 28 -15.00 -10.58 9.96
N ASN A 29 -16.01 -9.89 10.48
CA ASN A 29 -16.12 -8.42 10.66
C ASN A 29 -15.15 -7.60 9.80
N GLU A 30 -15.62 -7.10 8.65
CA GLU A 30 -14.89 -6.18 7.78
C GLU A 30 -14.45 -4.94 8.58
N GLN A 31 -13.28 -5.00 9.19
CA GLN A 31 -12.69 -3.86 9.85
C GLN A 31 -12.26 -2.93 8.71
N ASN A 32 -12.99 -1.82 8.57
CA ASN A 32 -12.64 -0.75 7.64
C ASN A 32 -11.16 -0.41 7.75
N LEU A 33 -10.51 -0.16 6.61
CA LEU A 33 -9.13 0.29 6.63
C LEU A 33 -9.08 1.69 7.26
N LYS A 34 -8.37 1.82 8.38
CA LYS A 34 -8.09 3.12 9.00
C LYS A 34 -6.86 3.72 8.34
N ILE A 35 -7.04 4.81 7.60
CA ILE A 35 -5.96 5.48 6.88
C ILE A 35 -5.81 6.88 7.46
N GLY A 36 -4.64 7.17 8.05
CA GLY A 36 -4.29 8.54 8.41
C GLY A 36 -4.10 9.38 7.16
N VAL A 37 -4.58 10.62 7.14
CA VAL A 37 -4.44 11.52 5.99
C VAL A 37 -3.87 12.86 6.43
N ILE A 38 -2.82 13.31 5.74
CA ILE A 38 -2.27 14.67 5.86
C ILE A 38 -2.57 15.39 4.54
N GLY A 39 -3.47 16.35 4.62
CA GLY A 39 -4.08 17.03 3.47
C GLY A 39 -5.54 16.60 3.27
N GLN A 40 -6.08 16.81 2.07
CA GLN A 40 -7.47 16.54 1.72
C GLN A 40 -7.67 15.07 1.37
N PRO A 41 -8.54 14.33 2.07
CA PRO A 41 -8.78 12.92 1.77
C PRO A 41 -9.33 12.72 0.36
N PRO A 42 -8.95 11.64 -0.33
CA PRO A 42 -9.46 11.35 -1.66
C PRO A 42 -10.93 10.94 -1.63
N VAL A 43 -11.66 11.27 -2.68
CA VAL A 43 -13.03 10.80 -2.89
C VAL A 43 -12.99 9.42 -3.55
N VAL A 44 -13.41 8.40 -2.82
CA VAL A 44 -13.41 6.99 -3.24
C VAL A 44 -14.80 6.36 -3.00
N ASN A 45 -15.05 5.19 -3.58
CA ASN A 45 -16.33 4.48 -3.42
C ASN A 45 -16.28 3.43 -2.30
N GLU A 46 -15.07 3.02 -1.92
CA GLU A 46 -14.77 2.02 -0.91
C GLU A 46 -15.03 2.56 0.50
N ASN A 47 -15.45 1.67 1.40
CA ASN A 47 -15.68 2.00 2.81
C ASN A 47 -14.34 2.08 3.55
N ILE A 48 -13.73 3.27 3.53
CA ILE A 48 -12.43 3.56 4.14
C ILE A 48 -12.62 4.61 5.24
N ASP A 49 -12.03 4.37 6.40
CA ASP A 49 -12.03 5.32 7.50
C ASP A 49 -10.81 6.24 7.34
N PHE A 50 -11.00 7.35 6.61
CA PHE A 50 -9.98 8.41 6.54
C PHE A 50 -9.99 9.23 7.83
N ILE A 51 -8.84 9.26 8.50
CA ILE A 51 -8.65 9.99 9.75
C ILE A 51 -7.67 11.12 9.48
N GLU A 52 -8.17 12.34 9.47
CA GLU A 52 -7.31 13.53 9.33
C GLU A 52 -6.29 13.59 10.48
N THR A 53 -5.04 13.86 10.14
CA THR A 53 -3.93 14.00 11.10
C THR A 53 -2.92 15.03 10.61
N THR A 54 -1.90 15.31 11.41
CA THR A 54 -0.81 16.22 11.05
C THR A 54 0.55 15.58 11.33
N LEU A 55 1.59 16.08 10.69
CA LEU A 55 2.94 15.55 10.87
C LEU A 55 3.43 15.75 12.31
N GLU A 56 3.07 16.87 12.94
CA GLU A 56 3.39 17.18 14.33
C GLU A 56 2.67 16.23 15.29
N SER A 57 1.43 15.85 14.97
CA SER A 57 0.67 14.90 15.79
C SER A 57 1.32 13.52 15.78
N LEU A 58 1.84 13.09 14.62
CA LEU A 58 2.53 11.81 14.46
C LEU A 58 3.87 11.75 15.18
N ILE A 59 4.61 12.85 15.28
CA ILE A 59 5.87 12.91 16.06
C ILE A 59 5.61 12.67 17.55
N ASN A 60 4.50 13.21 18.06
CA ASN A 60 4.20 13.22 19.49
C ASN A 60 3.34 12.02 19.93
N ALA A 61 2.76 11.28 18.99
CA ALA A 61 1.95 10.11 19.28
C ALA A 61 2.84 8.87 19.48
N SER A 62 2.63 8.16 20.59
CA SER A 62 3.36 6.93 20.88
C SER A 62 2.81 5.71 20.13
N ASP A 63 1.53 5.73 19.70
CA ASP A 63 0.86 4.60 19.03
C ASP A 63 -0.36 5.06 18.20
N THR A 64 -0.16 5.52 16.97
CA THR A 64 -1.29 5.67 16.03
C THR A 64 -1.62 4.34 15.38
N GLU A 65 -2.82 3.80 15.62
CA GLU A 65 -3.35 2.57 15.00
C GLU A 65 -3.83 2.79 13.55
N PHE A 66 -2.98 3.34 12.69
CA PHE A 66 -3.28 3.41 11.26
C PHE A 66 -2.81 2.14 10.55
N HIS A 67 -3.57 1.71 9.55
CA HIS A 67 -3.13 0.67 8.62
C HIS A 67 -2.24 1.25 7.53
N ALA A 68 -2.36 2.55 7.23
CA ALA A 68 -1.48 3.30 6.34
C ALA A 68 -1.60 4.80 6.60
N LEU A 69 -0.65 5.58 6.06
CA LEU A 69 -0.69 7.05 6.06
C LEU A 69 -0.64 7.57 4.62
N PHE A 70 -1.53 8.49 4.27
CA PHE A 70 -1.51 9.20 2.99
C PHE A 70 -1.00 10.63 3.20
N ILE A 71 0.00 10.99 2.41
CA ILE A 71 0.46 12.37 2.25
C ILE A 71 -0.06 12.85 0.89
N MET A 72 -0.95 13.84 0.93
CA MET A 72 -1.62 14.35 -0.26
C MET A 72 -0.74 15.38 -1.00
N PRO A 73 -0.99 15.63 -2.30
CA PRO A 73 -0.09 16.42 -3.15
C PRO A 73 0.28 17.80 -2.58
N GLU A 74 -0.68 18.49 -1.97
CA GLU A 74 -0.52 19.82 -1.38
C GLU A 74 0.37 19.85 -0.14
N CYS A 75 0.64 18.69 0.46
CA CYS A 75 1.47 18.55 1.66
C CYS A 75 2.87 17.98 1.36
N LEU A 76 3.19 17.58 0.12
CA LEU A 76 4.45 16.90 -0.21
C LEU A 76 5.69 17.75 0.10
N GLU A 77 5.65 19.05 -0.15
CA GLU A 77 6.78 19.94 0.15
C GLU A 77 7.06 19.97 1.65
N GLU A 78 6.03 20.15 2.45
CA GLU A 78 6.14 20.17 3.91
C GLU A 78 6.56 18.81 4.48
N ALA A 79 5.97 17.73 3.99
CA ALA A 79 6.30 16.35 4.36
C ALA A 79 7.77 16.00 4.08
N SER A 80 8.41 16.66 3.11
CA SER A 80 9.83 16.46 2.80
C SER A 80 10.80 17.24 3.68
N LYS A 81 10.32 18.01 4.66
CA LYS A 81 11.21 18.74 5.58
C LYS A 81 12.07 17.74 6.38
N PRO A 82 13.37 18.01 6.59
CA PRO A 82 14.30 17.06 7.22
C PRO A 82 13.83 16.49 8.57
N GLN A 83 13.11 17.29 9.36
CA GLN A 83 12.60 16.88 10.67
C GLN A 83 11.64 15.67 10.63
N PHE A 84 11.00 15.39 9.50
CA PHE A 84 10.05 14.28 9.35
C PHE A 84 10.69 12.99 8.79
N ALA A 85 11.93 13.05 8.32
CA ALA A 85 12.60 11.89 7.73
C ALA A 85 12.70 10.69 8.69
N ARG A 86 13.01 10.95 9.97
CA ARG A 86 13.04 9.93 11.02
C ARG A 86 11.67 9.39 11.37
N LEU A 87 10.64 10.25 11.29
CA LEU A 87 9.26 9.83 11.55
C LEU A 87 8.89 8.69 10.60
N TYR A 88 9.00 8.88 9.29
CA TYR A 88 8.59 7.85 8.32
C TYR A 88 9.40 6.55 8.42
N LYS A 89 10.70 6.64 8.73
CA LYS A 89 11.55 5.47 8.99
C LYS A 89 11.13 4.69 10.25
N SER A 90 10.42 5.33 11.18
CA SER A 90 9.98 4.70 12.44
C SER A 90 8.58 4.06 12.36
N LEU A 91 7.75 4.48 11.38
CA LEU A 91 6.39 4.00 11.22
C LEU A 91 6.35 2.52 10.85
N LYS A 92 5.44 1.77 11.51
CA LYS A 92 5.25 0.32 11.31
C LYS A 92 4.19 -0.01 10.25
N TYR A 93 3.62 0.99 9.61
CA TYR A 93 2.66 0.90 8.52
C TYR A 93 3.17 1.67 7.29
N PRO A 94 2.70 1.33 6.07
CA PRO A 94 3.14 2.01 4.86
C PRO A 94 2.66 3.47 4.80
N VAL A 95 3.52 4.33 4.24
CA VAL A 95 3.23 5.73 3.92
C VAL A 95 3.14 5.87 2.41
N PHE A 96 2.06 6.44 1.89
CA PHE A 96 1.87 6.71 0.47
C PHE A 96 1.95 8.20 0.19
N PHE A 97 2.87 8.57 -0.69
CA PHE A 97 3.03 9.94 -1.20
C PHE A 97 2.27 10.06 -2.52
N ILE A 98 1.10 10.68 -2.45
CA ILE A 98 0.15 10.77 -3.56
C ILE A 98 0.47 11.96 -4.44
N GLY A 99 0.48 11.76 -5.76
CA GLY A 99 0.78 12.78 -6.76
C GLY A 99 2.24 13.23 -6.77
N SER A 100 3.14 12.46 -6.16
CA SER A 100 4.57 12.77 -6.15
C SER A 100 5.18 12.64 -7.55
N THR A 101 5.92 13.66 -7.97
CA THR A 101 6.76 13.61 -9.18
C THR A 101 8.19 13.19 -8.89
N LYS A 102 8.50 12.90 -7.62
CA LYS A 102 9.80 12.50 -7.09
C LYS A 102 9.69 11.08 -6.54
N SER A 103 10.84 10.44 -6.32
CA SER A 103 10.89 9.17 -5.59
C SER A 103 10.55 9.35 -4.10
N TYR A 104 10.60 8.26 -3.33
CA TYR A 104 10.42 8.29 -1.87
C TYR A 104 11.62 8.93 -1.10
N TYR A 105 12.79 9.04 -1.73
CA TYR A 105 14.02 9.54 -1.10
C TYR A 105 13.91 10.91 -0.40
N PRO A 106 13.34 11.97 -1.02
CA PRO A 106 13.18 13.28 -0.37
C PRO A 106 12.37 13.26 0.93
N PHE A 107 11.60 12.20 1.18
CA PHE A 107 10.83 12.11 2.42
C PHE A 107 11.61 11.43 3.53
N ILE A 108 12.56 10.55 3.21
CA ILE A 108 13.26 9.73 4.20
C ILE A 108 14.72 10.15 4.43
N GLU A 109 15.27 11.02 3.59
CA GLU A 109 16.65 11.53 3.70
C GLU A 109 16.67 12.98 4.19
N GLU A 110 17.30 13.23 5.34
CA GLU A 110 17.37 14.57 5.97
C GLU A 110 18.10 15.62 5.09
N SER A 111 18.89 15.18 4.12
CA SER A 111 19.68 16.06 3.24
C SER A 111 18.94 16.51 1.98
N LEU A 112 17.73 15.98 1.72
CA LEU A 112 17.00 16.21 0.49
C LEU A 112 15.58 16.68 0.81
N THR A 113 15.08 17.61 0.00
CA THR A 113 13.68 18.07 0.05
C THR A 113 12.98 17.75 -1.26
N TYR A 114 11.66 17.81 -1.28
CA TYR A 114 10.86 17.57 -2.48
C TYR A 114 11.22 18.56 -3.60
N SER A 115 11.39 19.85 -3.27
CA SER A 115 11.83 20.90 -4.19
C SER A 115 13.23 20.71 -4.75
N THR A 116 14.16 20.10 -4.01
CA THR A 116 15.56 19.92 -4.43
C THR A 116 15.84 18.55 -5.06
N ALA A 117 14.96 17.58 -4.85
CA ALA A 117 15.07 16.25 -5.44
C ALA A 117 14.89 16.26 -6.96
N PRO A 118 15.60 15.39 -7.71
CA PRO A 118 15.32 15.18 -9.12
C PRO A 118 13.94 14.54 -9.30
N SER A 119 13.22 14.97 -10.34
CA SER A 119 11.99 14.29 -10.74
C SER A 119 12.27 12.91 -11.33
N THR A 120 11.36 11.99 -11.12
CA THR A 120 11.42 10.64 -11.67
C THR A 120 10.61 10.58 -12.96
N SER A 121 11.15 9.93 -13.99
CA SER A 121 10.42 9.59 -15.21
C SER A 121 9.69 8.25 -15.10
N SER A 122 9.32 7.84 -13.88
CA SER A 122 8.74 6.51 -13.61
C SER A 122 7.31 6.35 -14.12
N GLY A 123 6.60 7.45 -14.41
CA GLY A 123 5.17 7.43 -14.73
C GLY A 123 4.27 7.10 -13.53
N MET A 124 4.86 6.98 -12.34
CA MET A 124 4.13 6.61 -11.13
C MET A 124 3.48 7.85 -10.52
N PHE A 125 2.20 7.74 -10.17
CA PHE A 125 1.43 8.80 -9.54
C PHE A 125 1.44 8.69 -8.01
N ALA A 126 1.54 7.48 -7.46
CA ALA A 126 1.66 7.26 -6.03
C ALA A 126 2.84 6.33 -5.73
N THR A 127 3.63 6.69 -4.70
CA THR A 127 4.72 5.85 -4.18
C THR A 127 4.47 5.54 -2.71
N GLY A 128 4.38 4.26 -2.38
CA GLY A 128 4.33 3.73 -1.02
C GLY A 128 5.72 3.37 -0.51
N PHE A 129 5.97 3.62 0.77
CA PHE A 129 7.20 3.27 1.48
C PHE A 129 6.86 2.64 2.83
N ILE A 130 7.51 1.52 3.16
CA ILE A 130 7.52 0.99 4.53
C ILE A 130 8.93 0.51 4.90
N ASN A 131 9.31 0.76 6.15
CA ASN A 131 10.55 0.24 6.73
C ASN A 131 10.25 -1.01 7.57
N GLU A 132 10.71 -2.16 7.11
CA GLU A 132 10.64 -3.45 7.81
C GLU A 132 12.01 -3.74 8.42
N ASP A 133 12.27 -3.13 9.57
CA ASP A 133 13.48 -3.33 10.39
C ASP A 133 14.80 -3.16 9.61
N GLY A 134 14.84 -2.11 8.77
CA GLY A 134 16.00 -1.75 7.95
C GLY A 134 15.90 -2.20 6.50
N GLN A 135 14.92 -3.05 6.16
CA GLN A 135 14.60 -3.38 4.77
C GLN A 135 13.46 -2.49 4.26
N TYR A 136 13.70 -1.83 3.12
CA TYR A 136 12.70 -0.93 2.54
C TYR A 136 11.89 -1.67 1.49
N LYS A 137 10.57 -1.61 1.65
CA LYS A 137 9.62 -2.10 0.65
C LYS A 137 8.90 -0.91 0.03
N ILE A 138 8.92 -0.88 -1.30
CA ILE A 138 8.39 0.21 -2.11
C ILE A 138 7.21 -0.30 -2.92
N PHE A 139 6.15 0.51 -3.00
CA PHE A 139 4.97 0.25 -3.81
C PHE A 139 4.81 1.39 -4.80
N GLU A 140 4.49 1.10 -6.05
CA GLU A 140 4.37 2.13 -7.08
C GLU A 140 3.09 1.93 -7.88
N TYR A 141 2.35 3.02 -8.09
CA TYR A 141 1.08 2.99 -8.83
C TYR A 141 1.05 4.13 -9.83
N GLY A 142 0.96 3.78 -11.12
CA GLY A 142 0.63 4.69 -12.20
C GLY A 142 -0.87 4.84 -12.40
N LEU A 143 -1.24 5.73 -13.31
CA LEU A 143 -2.61 5.89 -13.80
C LEU A 143 -2.76 5.14 -15.12
N GLU A 144 -3.96 4.63 -15.42
CA GLU A 144 -4.22 4.04 -16.75
C GLU A 144 -3.92 5.09 -17.83
N ASN A 145 -3.10 4.72 -18.82
CA ASN A 145 -2.64 5.59 -19.91
C ASN A 145 -1.97 6.90 -19.45
N ASP A 146 -1.47 6.97 -18.21
CA ASP A 146 -0.91 8.18 -17.60
C ASP A 146 -1.89 9.37 -17.53
N GLU A 147 -3.20 9.09 -17.59
CA GLU A 147 -4.24 10.12 -17.60
C GLU A 147 -4.88 10.31 -16.22
N LYS A 148 -4.89 11.56 -15.75
CA LYS A 148 -5.55 11.95 -14.49
C LYS A 148 -7.05 12.15 -14.68
N THR A 149 -7.76 11.04 -14.83
CA THR A 149 -9.24 11.00 -14.82
C THR A 149 -9.77 10.52 -13.45
N GLU A 150 -11.02 10.85 -13.12
CA GLU A 150 -11.66 10.37 -11.89
C GLU A 150 -11.67 8.83 -11.82
N LYS A 151 -11.97 8.16 -12.95
CA LYS A 151 -11.96 6.71 -13.08
C LYS A 151 -10.57 6.13 -12.74
N ASN A 152 -9.51 6.70 -13.32
CA ASN A 152 -8.15 6.20 -13.15
C ASN A 152 -7.66 6.44 -11.72
N LEU A 153 -8.00 7.58 -11.12
CA LEU A 153 -7.71 7.87 -9.71
C LEU A 153 -8.40 6.87 -8.78
N LYS A 154 -9.69 6.60 -8.99
CA LYS A 154 -10.43 5.61 -8.19
C LYS A 154 -9.79 4.22 -8.29
N LEU A 155 -9.49 3.76 -9.51
CA LEU A 155 -8.84 2.46 -9.71
C LEU A 155 -7.47 2.38 -9.02
N MET A 156 -6.67 3.44 -9.10
CA MET A 156 -5.39 3.53 -8.41
C MET A 156 -5.57 3.38 -6.90
N TYR A 157 -6.52 4.11 -6.30
CA TYR A 157 -6.83 3.99 -4.87
C TYR A 157 -7.33 2.59 -4.50
N THR A 158 -8.21 1.98 -5.30
CA THR A 158 -8.64 0.58 -5.11
C THR A 158 -7.44 -0.36 -5.00
N ASN A 159 -6.44 -0.19 -5.86
CA ASN A 159 -5.24 -1.03 -5.86
C ASN A 159 -4.35 -0.76 -4.64
N ILE A 160 -4.21 0.51 -4.23
CA ILE A 160 -3.51 0.88 -2.99
C ILE A 160 -4.20 0.24 -1.77
N PHE A 161 -5.52 0.29 -1.67
CA PHE A 161 -6.28 -0.30 -0.56
C PHE A 161 -6.12 -1.81 -0.47
N LYS A 162 -6.11 -2.51 -1.62
CA LYS A 162 -5.81 -3.95 -1.67
C LYS A 162 -4.42 -4.24 -1.11
N THR A 163 -3.42 -3.45 -1.48
CA THR A 163 -2.07 -3.60 -0.94
C THR A 163 -2.06 -3.36 0.57
N ILE A 164 -2.66 -2.29 1.08
CA ILE A 164 -2.74 -2.03 2.51
C ILE A 164 -3.41 -3.18 3.26
N SER A 165 -4.52 -3.71 2.74
CA SER A 165 -5.21 -4.85 3.32
C SER A 165 -4.29 -6.09 3.39
N ASN A 166 -3.57 -6.40 2.31
CA ASN A 166 -2.64 -7.52 2.27
C ASN A 166 -1.47 -7.35 3.26
N GLU A 167 -0.88 -6.15 3.32
CA GLU A 167 0.20 -5.83 4.28
C GLU A 167 -0.29 -6.00 5.72
N PHE A 168 -1.48 -5.46 6.02
CA PHE A 168 -2.07 -5.56 7.36
C PHE A 168 -2.37 -7.02 7.76
N ILE A 169 -2.94 -7.82 6.86
CA ILE A 169 -3.23 -9.24 7.10
C ILE A 169 -1.94 -10.02 7.35
N SER A 170 -0.90 -9.80 6.52
CA SER A 170 0.37 -10.52 6.64
C SER A 170 1.08 -10.31 7.99
N LYS A 171 0.88 -9.14 8.62
CA LYS A 171 1.43 -8.81 9.94
C LYS A 171 0.65 -9.41 11.10
N LYS A 172 -0.63 -9.79 10.92
CA LYS A 172 -1.43 -10.48 11.94
C LYS A 172 -1.12 -11.98 12.02
N THR A 173 -0.56 -12.55 10.97
CA THR A 173 -0.34 -14.00 10.85
C THR A 173 1.08 -14.47 11.20
N ASN A 174 2.01 -13.54 11.49
CA ASN A 174 3.38 -13.81 11.95
C ASN A 174 3.54 -13.38 13.40
#